data_AF-A0A354MVX8-F1
#
_entry.id   AF-A0A354MVX8-F1
#
_cell.length_a   1.000
_cell.length_b   1.000
_cell.length_c   1.000
_cell.angle_alpha   90.00
_cell.angle_beta   90.00
_cell.angle_gamma   90.00
#
_symmetry.space_group_name_H-M   'P 1'
#
loop_
_entity.id
_entity.type
_entity.pdbx_description
1 polymer ?
#
loop_
_entity_poly.entity_id
_entity_poly.type
_entity_poly.pdbx_seq_one_letter_code
_entity_poly.pdbx_strand_id
1 'polypeptide(L)'
;MFRDEKETFAREVTAPLLTWLSENGKPLPWRNSPTPYHVWISEIMLQQTRTAAVIPYYERFLAELPDIPALAAVPDDRLMKLWEGLG
;
A
#
# COMPACT_ATOMS: atom_id res chain seq x y z
N MET A 1 24.49 -27.13 0.22
CA MET A 1 25.48 -26.09 -0.13
C MET A 1 24.80 -24.78 -0.52
N PHE A 2 24.27 -24.58 -1.74
CA PHE A 2 23.66 -23.29 -2.13
C PHE A 2 22.38 -22.88 -1.36
N ARG A 3 21.65 -23.83 -0.77
CA ARG A 3 20.46 -23.56 0.04
C ARG A 3 20.82 -23.10 1.46
N ASP A 4 21.87 -23.68 2.03
CA ASP A 4 22.35 -23.37 3.38
C ASP A 4 22.93 -21.95 3.48
N GLU A 5 23.65 -21.52 2.43
CA GLU A 5 24.20 -20.16 2.33
C GLU A 5 23.09 -19.10 2.27
N LYS A 6 21.99 -19.35 1.53
CA LYS A 6 20.84 -18.43 1.45
C LYS A 6 20.07 -18.34 2.76
N GLU A 7 19.87 -19.46 3.46
CA GLU A 7 19.22 -19.46 4.77
C GLU A 7 20.06 -18.72 5.82
N THR A 8 21.38 -18.88 5.77
CA THR A 8 22.31 -18.15 6.64
C THR A 8 22.24 -16.65 6.39
N PHE A 9 22.34 -16.22 5.13
CA PHE A 9 22.22 -14.82 4.75
C PHE A 9 20.88 -14.20 5.16
N ALA A 10 19.76 -14.91 4.94
CA ALA A 10 18.45 -14.42 5.32
C ALA A 10 18.36 -14.17 6.83
N ARG A 11 18.91 -15.08 7.66
CA ARG A 11 18.93 -14.92 9.12
C ARG A 11 19.77 -13.72 9.55
N GLU A 12 20.92 -13.52 8.92
CA GLU A 12 21.83 -12.41 9.22
C GLU A 12 21.24 -11.04 8.85
N VAL A 13 20.48 -10.96 7.74
CA VAL A 13 19.92 -9.69 7.24
C VAL A 13 18.58 -9.34 7.87
N THR A 14 17.78 -10.33 8.31
CA THR A 14 16.41 -10.09 8.78
C THR A 14 16.36 -9.11 9.95
N ALA A 15 17.12 -9.35 11.02
CA ALA A 15 17.05 -8.49 12.22
C ALA A 15 17.56 -7.05 11.97
N PRO A 16 18.71 -6.83 11.30
CA PRO A 16 19.15 -5.49 10.92
C PRO A 16 18.15 -4.77 10.00
N LEU A 17 17.57 -5.48 9.02
CA LEU A 17 16.60 -4.90 8.10
C LEU A 17 15.32 -4.46 8.80
N LEU A 18 14.79 -5.28 9.72
CA LEU A 18 13.61 -4.93 10.51
C LEU A 18 13.88 -3.75 11.45
N THR A 19 15.06 -3.69 12.06
CA THR A 19 15.48 -2.55 12.90
C THR A 19 15.53 -1.27 12.07
N TRP A 20 16.23 -1.30 10.93
CA TRP A 20 16.28 -0.15 10.03
C TRP A 20 14.89 0.28 9.55
N LEU A 21 14.01 -0.67 9.20
CA LEU A 21 12.65 -0.38 8.76
C LEU A 21 11.83 0.29 9.87
N SER A 22 11.97 -0.13 11.13
CA SER A 22 11.29 0.53 12.25
C SER A 22 11.77 1.96 12.52
N GLU A 23 13.06 2.23 12.30
CA GLU A 23 13.67 3.54 12.57
C GLU A 23 13.55 4.53 11.40
N ASN A 24 13.59 4.03 10.17
CA ASN A 24 13.69 4.84 8.95
C ASN A 24 12.49 4.68 8.01
N GLY A 25 11.53 3.82 8.36
CA GLY A 25 10.35 3.57 7.56
C GLY A 25 9.53 4.84 7.35
N LYS A 26 9.24 5.16 6.09
CA LYS A 26 8.35 6.29 5.78
C LYS A 26 6.94 6.01 6.32
N PRO A 27 6.30 6.98 6.99
CA PRO A 27 4.90 6.88 7.36
C PRO A 27 4.06 6.90 6.09
N LEU A 28 3.31 5.82 5.85
CA LEU A 28 2.40 5.71 4.71
C LEU A 28 0.98 5.47 5.25
N PRO A 29 -0.05 6.17 4.76
CA PRO A 29 -1.41 6.06 5.32
C PRO A 29 -1.92 4.62 5.40
N TRP A 30 -1.67 3.82 4.36
CA TRP A 30 -2.06 2.40 4.30
C TRP A 30 -1.30 1.47 5.26
N ARG A 31 -0.22 1.94 5.90
CA ARG A 31 0.54 1.17 6.91
C ARG A 31 0.08 1.42 8.35
N ASN A 32 -0.63 2.52 8.62
CA ASN A 32 -0.99 2.90 9.99
C ASN A 32 -2.09 2.01 10.60
N SER A 33 -2.92 1.37 9.76
CA SER A 33 -3.95 0.41 10.18
C SER A 33 -4.34 -0.47 8.98
N PRO A 34 -3.50 -1.46 8.62
CA PRO A 34 -3.71 -2.24 7.41
C PRO A 34 -4.93 -3.16 7.56
N THR A 35 -5.99 -2.89 6.82
CA THR A 35 -7.09 -3.83 6.56
C THR A 35 -6.89 -4.46 5.17
N PRO A 36 -7.48 -5.63 4.88
CA PRO A 36 -7.40 -6.22 3.53
C PRO A 36 -7.83 -5.24 2.43
N TYR A 37 -8.87 -4.43 2.69
CA TYR A 37 -9.34 -3.40 1.77
C TYR A 37 -8.31 -2.27 1.58
N HIS A 38 -7.78 -1.72 2.67
CA HIS A 38 -6.80 -0.64 2.62
C HIS A 38 -5.51 -1.08 1.90
N VAL A 39 -5.03 -2.29 2.19
CA VAL A 39 -3.86 -2.87 1.54
C VAL A 39 -4.15 -3.03 0.06
N TRP A 40 -5.26 -3.68 -0.31
CA TRP A 40 -5.62 -3.92 -1.70
C TRP A 40 -5.70 -2.62 -2.52
N ILE A 41 -6.42 -1.61 -2.05
CA ILE A 41 -6.53 -0.33 -2.75
C ILE A 41 -5.17 0.36 -2.89
N SER A 42 -4.36 0.36 -1.83
CA SER A 42 -3.03 0.97 -1.89
C SER A 42 -2.10 0.27 -2.89
N GLU A 43 -2.13 -1.07 -2.96
CA GLU A 43 -1.30 -1.85 -3.87
C GLU A 43 -1.71 -1.63 -5.33
N ILE A 44 -3.02 -1.55 -5.63
CA ILE A 44 -3.47 -1.22 -6.99
C ILE A 44 -3.05 0.20 -7.37
N MET A 45 -3.23 1.19 -6.49
CA MET A 45 -2.84 2.57 -6.78
C MET A 45 -1.33 2.74 -6.97
N LEU A 46 -0.51 1.94 -6.27
CA LEU A 46 0.95 1.98 -6.36
C LEU A 46 1.50 1.35 -7.66
N GLN A 47 0.66 0.69 -8.46
CA GLN A 47 1.09 0.15 -9.75
C GLN A 47 1.43 1.28 -10.71
N GLN A 48 2.65 1.25 -11.26
CA GLN A 48 3.12 2.22 -12.26
C GLN A 48 3.07 3.70 -11.83
N THR A 49 2.92 3.99 -10.52
CA THR A 49 2.91 5.34 -9.97
C THR A 49 3.96 5.52 -8.86
N ARG A 50 4.18 6.77 -8.43
CA ARG A 50 5.10 7.10 -7.33
C ARG A 50 4.31 7.25 -6.03
N THR A 51 4.87 6.76 -4.92
CA THR A 51 4.26 6.85 -3.58
C THR A 51 3.74 8.24 -3.22
N ALA A 52 4.51 9.30 -3.49
CA ALA A 52 4.12 10.67 -3.19
C ALA A 52 2.89 11.15 -3.96
N ALA A 53 2.68 10.64 -5.18
CA ALA A 53 1.50 10.95 -5.98
C ALA A 53 0.26 10.21 -5.46
N VAL A 54 0.42 8.97 -4.96
CA VAL A 54 -0.69 8.13 -4.49
C VAL A 54 -1.35 8.65 -3.22
N ILE A 55 -0.58 9.20 -2.28
CA ILE A 55 -1.09 9.62 -0.95
C ILE A 55 -2.39 10.45 -1.03
N PRO A 56 -2.47 11.58 -1.77
CA PRO A 56 -3.69 12.38 -1.82
C PRO A 56 -4.87 11.68 -2.54
N TYR A 57 -4.60 10.72 -3.43
CA TYR A 57 -5.65 9.94 -4.08
C TYR A 57 -6.21 8.89 -3.14
N TYR A 58 -5.33 8.19 -2.43
CA TYR A 58 -5.70 7.20 -1.43
C TYR A 58 -6.57 7.81 -0.33
N GLU A 59 -6.17 8.97 0.20
CA GLU A 59 -6.93 9.68 1.25
C GLU A 59 -8.32 10.10 0.75
N ARG A 60 -8.42 10.72 -0.43
CA ARG A 60 -9.70 11.12 -1.01
C ARG A 60 -10.58 9.91 -1.34
N PHE A 61 -10.00 8.84 -1.85
CA PHE A 61 -10.71 7.63 -2.22
C PHE A 61 -11.32 6.97 -0.98
N LEU A 62 -10.55 6.78 0.09
CA LEU A 62 -11.07 6.16 1.32
C LEU A 62 -12.00 7.06 2.13
N ALA A 63 -11.90 8.39 1.98
CA ALA A 63 -12.87 9.30 2.57
C ALA A 63 -14.28 9.10 1.99
N GLU A 64 -14.39 8.65 0.74
CA GLU A 64 -15.68 8.44 0.07
C GLU A 64 -16.08 6.96 0.01
N LEU A 65 -15.12 6.08 -0.22
CA LEU A 65 -15.29 4.64 -0.34
C LEU A 65 -14.49 3.97 0.79
N PRO A 66 -14.99 3.99 2.04
CA PRO A 66 -14.25 3.51 3.19
C PRO A 66 -14.12 1.98 3.25
N ASP A 67 -14.98 1.25 2.53
CA ASP A 67 -15.04 -0.20 2.57
C ASP A 67 -15.52 -0.84 1.25
N ILE A 68 -15.55 -2.18 1.23
CA ILE A 68 -15.96 -2.97 0.08
C ILE A 68 -17.43 -2.70 -0.31
N PRO A 69 -18.41 -2.66 0.64
CA PRO A 69 -19.78 -2.28 0.30
C PRO A 69 -19.91 -0.92 -0.37
N ALA A 70 -19.21 0.12 0.13
CA ALA A 70 -19.23 1.44 -0.48
C ALA A 70 -18.66 1.42 -1.91
N LEU A 71 -17.53 0.73 -2.11
CA LEU A 71 -16.95 0.54 -3.44
C LEU A 71 -17.86 -0.27 -4.38
N ALA A 72 -18.61 -1.24 -3.88
CA ALA A 72 -19.52 -2.03 -4.71
C ALA A 72 -20.79 -1.25 -5.10
N ALA A 73 -21.19 -0.26 -4.30
CA ALA A 73 -22.41 0.51 -4.50
C ALA A 73 -22.21 1.83 -5.26
N VAL A 74 -20.96 2.32 -5.37
CA VAL A 74 -20.68 3.61 -6.03
C VAL A 74 -20.95 3.52 -7.53
N PRO A 75 -21.59 4.54 -8.14
CA PRO A 75 -21.72 4.63 -9.59
C PRO A 75 -20.36 4.70 -10.31
N ASP A 76 -20.27 4.07 -11.49
CA ASP A 76 -19.04 4.00 -12.29
C ASP A 76 -18.44 5.37 -12.62
N ASP A 77 -19.28 6.37 -12.93
CA ASP A 77 -18.85 7.73 -13.23
C ASP A 77 -18.19 8.38 -12.02
N ARG A 78 -18.71 8.13 -10.82
CA ARG A 78 -18.12 8.62 -9.58
C ARG A 78 -16.83 7.90 -9.24
N LEU A 79 -16.79 6.58 -9.41
CA LEU A 79 -15.57 5.79 -9.25
C LEU A 79 -14.44 6.29 -10.18
N MET A 80 -14.75 6.49 -11.46
CA MET A 80 -13.79 7.02 -12.43
C MET A 80 -13.32 8.42 -12.05
N LYS A 81 -14.20 9.28 -11.53
CA LYS A 81 -13.82 10.62 -11.09
C LYS A 81 -12.86 10.60 -9.90
N LEU A 82 -13.03 9.64 -8.98
CA LEU A 82 -12.10 9.45 -7.87
C LEU A 82 -10.73 8.98 -8.34
N TRP A 83 -10.68 8.19 -9.40
CA TRP A 83 -9.47 7.59 -9.98
C TRP A 83 -8.74 8.47 -11.02
N GLU A 84 -9.44 9.47 -11.56
CA GLU A 84 -8.94 10.34 -12.65
C GLU A 84 -7.63 11.03 -12.29
N GLY A 85 -6.60 10.86 -13.15
CA GLY A 85 -5.30 11.50 -13.00
C GLY A 85 -4.23 10.66 -12.31
N LEU A 86 -4.58 9.46 -11.83
CA LEU A 86 -3.59 8.51 -11.27
C LEU A 86 -2.76 7.81 -12.37
N GLY A 87 -3.28 7.72 -13.59
CA GLY A 87 -2.71 6.99 -14.73
C GLY A 87 -3.74 6.12 -15.41
#